data_AF-A0A9Q4YFF3-F1
#
_entry.id   AF-A0A9Q4YFF3-F1
#
_cell.length_a   1.000
_cell.length_b   1.000
_cell.length_c   1.000
_cell.angle_alpha   90.00
_cell.angle_beta   90.00
_cell.angle_gamma   90.00
#
_symmetry.space_group_name_H-M   'P 1'
#
loop_
_entity.id
_entity.type
_entity.pdbx_description
1 polymer ?
#
loop_
_entity_poly.entity_id
_entity_poly.type
_entity_poly.pdbx_seq_one_letter_code
_entity_poly.pdbx_strand_id
1 'polypeptide(L)'
;KDIDSACKTLGYRAQDENPCIFYVKVSGTVSKLDTASRSGKMTLTDASVGKVTVQIGPTLRGTQLRDGYSGASYQDFNDQVLFGEYSKNINSQAVKMIQTANVKTGDSVEVYGVFSAWDIPQTLPEITPAKIIHAGGQ
;
A
#
# COMPACT_ATOMS: atom_id res chain seq x y z
N LYS A 1 -5.21 -17.93 -13.33
CA LYS A 1 -6.48 -17.24 -13.00
C LYS A 1 -6.41 -15.86 -13.65
N ASP A 2 -7.50 -15.38 -14.23
CA ASP A 2 -7.60 -14.02 -14.77
C ASP A 2 -7.66 -12.97 -13.64
N ILE A 3 -7.44 -11.70 -14.01
CA ILE A 3 -7.40 -10.58 -13.07
C ILE A 3 -8.76 -10.28 -12.45
N ASP A 4 -9.86 -10.48 -13.18
CA ASP A 4 -11.22 -10.19 -12.69
C ASP A 4 -11.60 -11.13 -11.54
N SER A 5 -11.35 -12.43 -11.73
CA SER A 5 -11.58 -13.47 -10.73
C SER A 5 -10.68 -13.27 -9.50
N ALA A 6 -9.42 -12.86 -9.72
CA ALA A 6 -8.53 -12.50 -8.63
C ALA A 6 -9.05 -11.27 -7.87
N CYS A 7 -9.50 -10.23 -8.57
CA CYS A 7 -10.00 -9.01 -7.97
C CYS A 7 -11.19 -9.27 -7.04
N LYS A 8 -12.15 -10.08 -7.49
CA LYS A 8 -13.34 -10.44 -6.69
C LYS A 8 -13.01 -11.17 -5.37
N THR A 9 -11.85 -11.83 -5.30
CA THR A 9 -11.49 -12.70 -4.16
C THR A 9 -10.40 -12.12 -3.27
N LEU A 10 -9.51 -11.31 -3.83
CA LEU A 10 -8.29 -10.83 -3.16
C LEU A 10 -8.18 -9.29 -3.16
N GLY A 11 -9.15 -8.60 -3.75
CA GLY A 11 -9.11 -7.17 -3.89
C GLY A 11 -10.49 -6.54 -3.91
N TYR A 12 -10.52 -5.30 -4.37
CA TYR A 12 -11.72 -4.51 -4.53
C TYR A 12 -11.54 -3.54 -5.69
N ARG A 13 -12.59 -3.40 -6.51
CA ARG A 13 -12.72 -2.30 -7.46
C ARG A 13 -14.13 -1.74 -7.34
N ALA A 14 -14.25 -0.43 -7.29
CA ALA A 14 -15.55 0.22 -7.16
C ALA A 14 -16.37 0.15 -8.46
N GLN A 15 -15.69 0.17 -9.61
CA GLN A 15 -16.27 0.16 -10.96
C GLN A 15 -15.34 -0.62 -11.90
N ASP A 16 -15.85 -1.13 -13.01
CA ASP A 16 -15.06 -1.92 -13.96
C ASP A 16 -14.00 -1.06 -14.69
N GLU A 17 -14.24 0.25 -14.78
CA GLU A 17 -13.30 1.23 -15.33
C GLU A 17 -12.17 1.60 -14.36
N ASN A 18 -12.14 1.04 -13.15
CA ASN A 18 -11.08 1.29 -12.17
C ASN A 18 -10.10 0.11 -12.09
N PRO A 19 -8.82 0.35 -11.79
CA PRO A 19 -7.92 -0.74 -11.48
C PRO A 19 -8.39 -1.46 -10.21
N CYS A 20 -8.12 -2.75 -10.12
CA CYS A 20 -8.36 -3.47 -8.89
C CYS A 20 -7.32 -3.11 -7.84
N ILE A 21 -7.77 -2.83 -6.61
CA ILE A 21 -6.93 -2.67 -5.45
C ILE A 21 -6.80 -4.02 -4.74
N PHE A 22 -5.61 -4.59 -4.74
CA PHE A 22 -5.32 -5.85 -4.07
C PHE A 22 -4.78 -5.61 -2.67
N TYR A 23 -5.28 -6.38 -1.70
CA TYR A 23 -4.76 -6.37 -0.34
C TYR A 23 -3.63 -7.39 -0.23
N VAL A 24 -2.51 -6.98 0.35
CA VAL A 24 -1.33 -7.82 0.47
C VAL A 24 -0.77 -7.81 1.87
N LYS A 25 -0.15 -8.94 2.20
CA LYS A 25 0.68 -9.11 3.38
C LYS A 25 2.04 -9.63 2.93
N VAL A 26 3.10 -8.92 3.31
CA VAL A 26 4.49 -9.29 2.97
C VAL A 26 5.31 -9.33 4.24
N SER A 27 6.12 -10.38 4.41
CA SER A 27 6.96 -10.56 5.60
C SER A 27 8.41 -10.68 5.15
N GLY A 28 9.29 -9.82 5.65
CA GLY A 28 10.67 -9.85 5.20
C GLY A 28 11.60 -8.96 5.99
N THR A 29 12.89 -9.08 5.65
CA THR A 29 13.94 -8.26 6.23
C THR A 29 14.13 -6.99 5.39
N VAL A 30 14.24 -5.85 6.05
CA VAL A 30 14.50 -4.56 5.40
C VAL A 30 15.92 -4.55 4.87
N SER A 31 16.06 -4.62 3.55
CA SER A 31 17.37 -4.67 2.88
C SER A 31 17.87 -3.29 2.42
N LYS A 32 16.96 -2.33 2.24
CA LYS A 32 17.29 -0.95 1.85
C LYS A 32 16.24 0.03 2.37
N LEU A 33 16.68 1.22 2.75
CA LEU A 33 15.85 2.38 3.08
C LEU A 33 16.33 3.60 2.29
N ASP A 34 15.40 4.27 1.62
CA ASP A 34 15.55 5.61 1.05
C ASP A 34 14.60 6.55 1.78
N THR A 35 15.12 7.27 2.77
CA THR A 35 14.37 8.27 3.56
C THR A 35 14.66 9.70 3.13
N ALA A 36 15.63 9.91 2.23
CA ALA A 36 16.01 11.24 1.74
C ALA A 36 15.08 11.72 0.61
N SER A 37 14.51 10.80 -0.17
CA SER A 37 13.57 11.11 -1.23
C SER A 37 12.20 11.57 -0.71
N ARG A 38 11.55 12.49 -1.44
CA ARG A 38 10.14 12.87 -1.18
C ARG A 38 9.16 11.71 -1.31
N SER A 39 9.49 10.75 -2.18
CA SER A 39 8.79 9.47 -2.31
C SER A 39 9.74 8.37 -1.86
N GLY A 40 10.13 8.43 -0.59
CA GLY A 40 11.00 7.47 0.04
C GLY A 40 10.41 6.06 -0.02
N LYS A 41 11.31 5.09 -0.09
CA LYS A 41 10.96 3.67 -0.28
C LYS A 41 11.78 2.80 0.65
N MET A 42 11.19 1.69 1.07
CA MET A 42 11.94 0.58 1.64
C MET A 42 11.89 -0.62 0.69
N THR A 43 12.94 -1.41 0.71
CA THR A 43 12.97 -2.71 0.04
C THR A 43 12.97 -3.80 1.09
N LEU A 44 11.94 -4.65 1.05
CA LEU A 44 11.86 -5.87 1.85
C LEU A 44 12.37 -7.05 1.03
N THR A 45 13.14 -7.92 1.67
CA THR A 45 13.47 -9.23 1.11
C THR A 45 12.57 -10.27 1.78
N ASP A 46 11.54 -10.70 1.06
CA ASP A 46 10.66 -11.81 1.43
C ASP A 46 11.26 -13.12 0.88
N ALA A 47 11.21 -14.19 1.67
CA ALA A 47 11.83 -15.47 1.30
C ALA A 47 11.14 -16.18 0.12
N SER A 48 9.86 -15.88 -0.12
CA SER A 48 9.02 -16.55 -1.12
C SER A 48 8.90 -15.76 -2.41
N VAL A 49 8.72 -14.44 -2.33
CA VAL A 49 8.50 -13.58 -3.51
C VAL A 49 9.73 -12.75 -3.88
N GLY A 50 10.75 -12.67 -3.02
CA GLY A 50 11.97 -11.91 -3.29
C GLY A 50 11.86 -10.45 -2.86
N LYS A 51 12.38 -9.53 -3.68
CA LYS A 51 12.50 -8.11 -3.32
C LYS A 51 11.21 -7.34 -3.61
N VAL A 52 10.56 -6.86 -2.55
CA VAL A 52 9.34 -6.06 -2.62
C VAL A 52 9.64 -4.62 -2.25
N THR A 53 9.08 -3.68 -3.01
CA THR A 53 9.22 -2.25 -2.73
C THR A 53 7.99 -1.72 -2.02
N VAL A 54 8.18 -0.98 -0.94
CA VAL A 54 7.10 -0.39 -0.13
C VAL A 54 7.35 1.11 0.01
N GLN A 55 6.31 1.92 -0.20
CA GLN A 55 6.39 3.38 0.01
C GLN A 55 6.52 3.70 1.51
N ILE A 56 7.42 4.61 1.88
CA ILE A 56 7.61 5.04 3.29
C ILE A 56 7.46 6.55 3.51
N GLY A 57 7.26 7.33 2.44
CA GLY A 57 7.03 8.77 2.54
C GLY A 57 8.30 9.62 2.52
N PRO A 58 8.24 10.92 2.84
CA PRO A 58 7.16 11.60 3.58
C PRO A 58 5.84 11.79 2.82
N THR A 59 5.81 11.61 1.50
CA THR A 59 4.57 11.62 0.71
C THR A 59 4.31 10.26 0.07
N LEU A 60 3.20 9.61 0.44
CA LEU A 60 2.70 8.43 -0.28
C LEU A 60 1.99 8.87 -1.55
N ARG A 61 2.37 8.28 -2.68
CA ARG A 61 1.77 8.55 -3.99
C ARG A 61 0.55 7.69 -4.21
N GLY A 62 -0.43 8.27 -4.91
CA GLY A 62 -1.65 7.61 -5.34
C GLY A 62 -2.75 7.63 -4.27
N THR A 63 -3.86 7.00 -4.61
CA THR A 63 -5.10 6.97 -3.83
C THR A 63 -5.47 5.55 -3.38
N GLN A 64 -4.55 4.59 -3.52
CA GLN A 64 -4.82 3.16 -3.37
C GLN A 64 -5.41 2.80 -1.99
N LEU A 65 -4.97 3.46 -0.91
CA LEU A 65 -5.52 3.21 0.43
C LEU A 65 -6.99 3.62 0.54
N ARG A 66 -7.36 4.76 -0.06
CA ARG A 66 -8.76 5.18 -0.15
C ARG A 66 -9.55 4.25 -1.05
N ASP A 67 -9.01 3.98 -2.24
CA ASP A 67 -9.71 3.22 -3.27
C ASP A 67 -9.90 1.74 -2.88
N GLY A 68 -9.03 1.22 -2.01
CA GLY A 68 -9.18 -0.09 -1.40
C GLY A 68 -10.15 -0.14 -0.22
N TYR A 69 -10.74 0.98 0.20
CA TYR A 69 -11.73 1.00 1.28
C TYR A 69 -13.14 1.01 0.69
N SER A 70 -13.87 -0.10 0.82
CA SER A 70 -15.22 -0.25 0.28
C SER A 70 -16.32 0.46 1.08
N GLY A 71 -16.00 1.01 2.25
CA GLY A 71 -16.95 1.70 3.12
C GLY A 71 -17.21 3.17 2.78
N ALA A 72 -16.53 3.71 1.76
CA ALA A 72 -16.77 5.07 1.26
C ALA A 72 -16.54 5.12 -0.25
N SER A 73 -17.37 5.88 -0.94
CA SER A 73 -17.37 6.08 -2.39
C SER A 73 -17.39 7.57 -2.71
N TYR A 74 -17.19 7.94 -3.98
CA TYR A 74 -17.32 9.34 -4.41
C TYR A 74 -18.72 9.93 -4.09
N GLN A 75 -19.77 9.12 -4.13
CA GLN A 75 -21.15 9.55 -3.89
C GLN A 75 -21.40 10.01 -2.45
N ASP A 76 -20.50 9.65 -1.53
CA ASP A 76 -20.55 10.08 -0.13
C ASP A 76 -19.96 11.48 0.09
N PHE A 77 -19.52 12.15 -0.98
CA PHE A 77 -18.87 13.47 -0.94
C PHE A 77 -19.58 14.46 -1.87
N ASN A 78 -19.60 15.73 -1.46
CA ASN A 78 -20.25 16.79 -2.24
C ASN A 78 -19.50 17.12 -3.54
N ASP A 79 -18.18 16.93 -3.54
CA ASP A 79 -17.32 17.27 -4.68
C ASP A 79 -16.00 16.49 -4.69
N GLN A 80 -15.27 16.64 -5.80
CA GLN A 80 -13.98 15.99 -6.05
C GLN A 80 -12.85 16.51 -5.16
N VAL A 81 -12.92 17.76 -4.68
CA VAL A 81 -11.90 18.33 -3.78
C VAL A 81 -11.97 17.60 -2.46
N LEU A 82 -13.15 17.47 -1.85
CA LEU A 82 -13.35 16.76 -0.59
C LEU A 82 -12.97 15.27 -0.69
N PHE A 83 -13.31 14.61 -1.80
CA PHE A 83 -12.90 13.22 -2.03
C PHE A 83 -11.37 13.05 -2.19
N GLY A 84 -10.71 14.05 -2.77
CA GLY A 84 -9.25 14.14 -2.84
C GLY A 84 -8.61 14.38 -1.46
N GLU A 85 -9.18 15.28 -0.67
CA GLU A 85 -8.72 15.56 0.69
C GLU A 85 -8.87 14.34 1.60
N TYR A 86 -9.97 13.59 1.48
CA TYR A 86 -10.15 12.32 2.17
C TYR A 86 -9.00 11.35 1.87
N SER A 87 -8.62 11.17 0.60
CA SER A 87 -7.47 10.36 0.21
C SER A 87 -6.17 10.87 0.83
N LYS A 88 -5.94 12.19 0.79
CA LYS A 88 -4.72 12.81 1.31
C LYS A 88 -4.60 12.61 2.83
N ASN A 89 -5.71 12.69 3.55
CA ASN A 89 -5.76 12.49 4.99
C ASN A 89 -5.48 11.03 5.36
N ILE A 90 -6.02 10.07 4.60
CA ILE A 90 -5.69 8.64 4.76
C ILE A 90 -4.19 8.41 4.57
N ASN A 91 -3.61 8.90 3.48
CA ASN A 91 -2.17 8.76 3.23
C ASN A 91 -1.34 9.41 4.33
N SER A 92 -1.79 10.55 4.87
CA SER A 92 -1.11 11.25 5.97
C SER A 92 -1.12 10.43 7.26
N GLN A 93 -2.20 9.69 7.55
CA GLN A 93 -2.24 8.76 8.69
C GLN A 93 -1.31 7.56 8.48
N ALA A 94 -1.26 7.02 7.26
CA ALA A 94 -0.32 5.96 6.93
C ALA A 94 1.14 6.42 7.10
N VAL A 95 1.50 7.63 6.66
CA VAL A 95 2.85 8.20 6.88
C VAL A 95 3.18 8.29 8.37
N LYS A 96 2.25 8.78 9.20
CA LYS A 96 2.45 8.83 10.65
C LYS A 96 2.71 7.44 11.23
N MET A 97 1.92 6.45 10.84
CA MET A 97 2.11 5.05 11.25
C MET A 97 3.49 4.52 10.86
N ILE A 98 3.95 4.79 9.62
CA ILE A 98 5.28 4.37 9.15
C ILE A 98 6.38 5.04 9.98
N GLN A 99 6.25 6.33 10.26
CA GLN A 99 7.21 7.07 11.08
C GLN A 99 7.26 6.52 12.51
N THR A 100 6.10 6.22 13.10
CA THR A 100 6.01 5.61 14.44
C THR A 100 6.62 4.21 14.47
N ALA A 101 6.46 3.42 13.40
CA ALA A 101 7.10 2.10 13.30
C ALA A 101 8.64 2.19 13.31
N ASN A 102 9.23 3.32 12.93
CA ASN A 102 10.67 3.59 13.04
C ASN A 102 11.56 2.46 12.49
N VAL A 103 11.19 1.95 11.32
CA VAL A 103 11.84 0.82 10.66
C VAL A 103 13.28 1.15 10.25
N LYS A 104 14.20 0.20 10.45
CA LYS A 104 15.62 0.29 10.12
C LYS A 104 16.04 -0.86 9.21
N THR A 105 17.14 -0.65 8.49
CA THR A 105 17.77 -1.72 7.70
C THR A 105 18.19 -2.86 8.64
N GLY A 106 17.86 -4.09 8.28
CA GLY A 106 18.06 -5.29 9.09
C GLY A 106 16.86 -5.70 9.93
N ASP A 107 15.87 -4.82 10.13
CA ASP A 107 14.65 -5.19 10.86
C ASP A 107 13.86 -6.23 10.07
N SER A 108 13.25 -7.16 10.80
CA SER A 108 12.27 -8.09 10.24
C SER A 108 10.88 -7.53 10.50
N VAL A 109 10.12 -7.30 9.45
CA VAL A 109 8.80 -6.66 9.53
C VAL A 109 7.75 -7.41 8.73
N GLU A 110 6.51 -7.28 9.15
CA GLU A 110 5.32 -7.65 8.39
C GLU A 110 4.60 -6.38 7.94
N VAL A 111 4.33 -6.27 6.64
CA VAL A 111 3.64 -5.14 6.03
C VAL A 111 2.31 -5.61 5.48
N TYR A 112 1.25 -4.93 5.93
CA TYR A 112 -0.07 -4.99 5.33
C TYR A 112 -0.24 -3.75 4.48
N GLY A 113 -0.64 -3.93 3.23
CA GLY A 113 -0.78 -2.81 2.32
C GLY A 113 -1.61 -3.16 1.11
N VAL A 114 -1.55 -2.25 0.15
CA VAL A 114 -2.30 -2.35 -1.10
C VAL A 114 -1.42 -2.03 -2.29
N PHE A 115 -1.77 -2.61 -3.42
CA PHE A 115 -1.32 -2.14 -4.73
C PHE A 115 -2.50 -2.15 -5.70
N SER A 116 -2.41 -1.36 -6.77
CA SER A 116 -3.41 -1.30 -7.83
C SER A 116 -2.93 -2.02 -9.09
N ALA A 117 -3.79 -2.77 -9.76
CA ALA A 117 -3.47 -3.38 -11.05
C ALA A 117 -4.69 -3.46 -11.99
N TRP A 118 -4.45 -3.21 -13.27
CA TRP A 118 -5.43 -3.37 -14.36
C TRP A 118 -5.43 -4.80 -14.92
N ASP A 119 -4.27 -5.46 -14.86
CA ASP A 119 -4.04 -6.81 -15.35
C ASP A 119 -2.98 -7.48 -14.45
N ILE A 120 -2.68 -8.76 -14.71
CA ILE A 120 -1.67 -9.54 -13.98
C ILE A 120 -0.32 -8.82 -14.09
N PRO A 121 0.24 -8.32 -12.97
CA PRO A 121 1.51 -7.62 -12.98
C PRO A 121 2.64 -8.52 -13.49
N GLN A 122 3.42 -8.03 -14.44
CA GLN A 122 4.59 -8.74 -14.97
C GLN A 122 5.81 -8.65 -14.03
N THR A 123 5.77 -7.71 -13.09
CA THR A 123 6.77 -7.49 -12.04
C THR A 123 6.08 -7.28 -10.70
N LEU A 124 6.83 -7.45 -9.61
CA LEU A 124 6.29 -7.18 -8.28
C LEU A 124 5.88 -5.71 -8.16
N PRO A 125 4.61 -5.44 -7.79
CA PRO A 125 4.13 -4.08 -7.67
C PRO A 125 4.73 -3.40 -6.44
N GLU A 126 4.76 -2.06 -6.49
CA GLU A 126 5.04 -1.25 -5.32
C GLU A 126 3.82 -1.24 -4.38
N ILE A 127 4.08 -1.43 -3.09
CA ILE A 127 3.05 -1.48 -2.05
C ILE A 127 2.92 -0.13 -1.36
N THR A 128 1.68 0.33 -1.20
CA THR A 128 1.31 1.41 -0.27
C THR A 128 0.89 0.79 1.06
N PRO A 129 1.63 1.01 2.16
CA PRO A 129 1.36 0.32 3.42
C PRO A 129 0.18 0.94 4.18
N ALA A 130 -0.62 0.08 4.80
CA ALA A 130 -1.67 0.43 5.74
C ALA A 130 -1.28 0.08 7.20
N LYS A 131 -0.38 -0.88 7.39
CA LYS A 131 0.17 -1.26 8.69
C LYS A 131 1.58 -1.87 8.53
N ILE A 132 2.45 -1.59 9.48
CA ILE A 132 3.77 -2.23 9.60
C ILE A 132 3.91 -2.77 11.03
N ILE A 133 4.37 -4.00 11.17
CA ILE A 133 4.58 -4.69 12.46
C ILE A 133 6.02 -5.21 12.49
N HIS A 134 6.74 -5.01 13.59
CA HIS A 134 8.04 -5.65 13.80
C HIS A 134 7.86 -7.12 14.20
N ALA A 135 8.68 -8.01 13.65
CA ALA A 135 8.67 -9.42 14.05
C ALA A 135 9.00 -9.53 15.55
N GLY A 136 8.01 -9.93 16.35
CA GLY A 136 8.10 -10.06 17.81
C GLY A 136 7.49 -8.90 18.63
N GLY A 137 6.92 -7.88 17.99
CA GLY A 137 6.21 -6.78 18.65
C GLY A 137 4.71 -6.77 18.33
N GLN A 138 3.90 -6.47 19.35
CA GLN A 138 2.44 -6.39 19.31
C GLN A 138 1.94 -5.15 18.54
#